data_AF-A0A958L0L9-F1
#
_entry.id   AF-A0A958L0L9-F1
#
_cell.length_a   1.000
_cell.length_b   1.000
_cell.length_c   1.000
_cell.angle_alpha   90.00
_cell.angle_beta   90.00
_cell.angle_gamma   90.00
#
_symmetry.space_group_name_H-M   'P 1'
#
loop_
_entity.id
_entity.type
_entity.pdbx_description
1 polymer ?
#
loop_
_entity_poly.entity_id
_entity_poly.type
_entity_poly.pdbx_seq_one_letter_code
_entity_poly.pdbx_strand_id
1 'polypeptide(L)'
;GLLTKALADPEKVALLSKFSDEEVLEFSRREMKGVHYATPVFDAATEENIGEMLKLVNQEETGQVQLYDGRTGDPFSEKVTVGVMYILKLNHLVDDKIHARSIGPYSLVTQQPLGGKAQFGGQRLGEMEVWALEAYGAAYTLQEFLTVKSDDVNGRTRMYESIVKGEHVLEPGLPESFNVMMRELQSLGLNVELVEESDGEGDEDDEDLIDSDDSNANTTTIAGAA
;
A
#
# COMPACT_ATOMS: atom_id res chain seq x y z
N GLY A 1 34.15 6.48 -43.62
CA GLY A 1 35.20 7.16 -42.81
C GLY A 1 34.92 7.02 -41.32
N LEU A 2 33.99 7.82 -40.79
CA LEU A 2 33.53 7.75 -39.39
C LEU A 2 32.36 6.77 -39.20
N LEU A 3 31.33 6.84 -40.05
CA LEU A 3 30.17 5.92 -40.02
C LEU A 3 30.56 4.45 -40.10
N THR A 4 31.53 4.13 -40.96
CA THR A 4 32.08 2.77 -41.11
C THR A 4 32.81 2.27 -39.87
N LYS A 5 33.38 3.17 -39.05
CA LYS A 5 34.04 2.81 -37.80
C LYS A 5 33.04 2.73 -36.63
N ALA A 6 32.05 3.61 -36.60
CA ALA A 6 31.01 3.64 -35.58
C ALA A 6 30.06 2.43 -35.68
N LEU A 7 29.80 1.92 -36.88
CA LEU A 7 28.88 0.81 -37.10
C LEU A 7 29.49 -0.58 -36.89
N ALA A 8 30.82 -0.67 -36.68
CA ALA A 8 31.72 -1.80 -36.27
C ALA A 8 31.47 -3.23 -36.82
N ASP A 9 30.20 -3.60 -37.00
CA ASP A 9 29.66 -4.81 -37.58
C ASP A 9 30.01 -4.94 -39.09
N PRO A 10 30.69 -6.03 -39.50
CA PRO A 10 31.07 -6.29 -40.88
C PRO A 10 29.89 -6.27 -41.86
N GLU A 11 28.70 -6.71 -41.43
CA GLU A 11 27.52 -6.76 -42.29
C GLU A 11 27.01 -5.35 -42.60
N LYS A 12 27.00 -4.46 -41.61
CA LYS A 12 26.57 -3.06 -41.78
C LYS A 12 27.57 -2.28 -42.62
N VAL A 13 28.87 -2.56 -42.50
CA VAL A 13 29.90 -1.96 -43.35
C VAL A 13 29.76 -2.41 -44.81
N ALA A 14 29.44 -3.69 -45.05
CA ALA A 14 29.17 -4.22 -46.39
C ALA A 14 27.85 -3.73 -47.00
N LEU A 15 26.88 -3.35 -46.16
CA LEU A 15 25.65 -2.68 -46.60
C LEU A 15 25.93 -1.24 -47.04
N LEU A 16 26.70 -0.50 -46.24
CA LEU A 16 27.07 0.89 -46.53
C LEU A 16 27.88 1.05 -47.82
N SER A 17 28.69 0.05 -48.20
CA SER A 17 29.46 0.10 -49.45
C SER A 17 28.62 -0.15 -50.70
N LYS A 18 27.39 -0.66 -50.56
CA LYS A 18 26.44 -0.85 -51.68
C LYS A 18 25.54 0.36 -51.91
N PHE A 19 25.50 1.29 -50.97
CA PHE A 19 24.67 2.49 -51.07
C PHE A 19 25.32 3.56 -51.95
N SER A 20 24.47 4.32 -52.64
CA SER A 20 24.84 5.56 -53.31
C SER A 20 25.12 6.68 -52.29
N ASP A 21 25.86 7.70 -52.71
CA ASP A 21 26.20 8.83 -51.84
C ASP A 21 24.95 9.55 -51.27
N GLU A 22 23.86 9.55 -52.03
CA GLU A 22 22.58 10.15 -51.62
C GLU A 22 21.90 9.32 -50.52
N GLU A 23 21.89 7.99 -50.65
CA GLU A 23 21.37 7.06 -49.64
C GLU A 23 22.18 7.10 -48.34
N VAL A 24 23.51 7.26 -48.43
CA VAL A 24 24.38 7.42 -47.26
C VAL A 24 24.07 8.72 -46.51
N LEU A 25 23.80 9.81 -47.24
CA LEU A 25 23.39 11.08 -46.63
C LEU A 25 22.03 10.97 -45.95
N GLU A 26 21.07 10.28 -46.56
CA GLU A 26 19.76 10.03 -45.95
C GLU A 26 19.89 9.20 -44.67
N PHE A 27 20.65 8.11 -44.71
CA PHE A 27 20.94 7.28 -43.54
C PHE A 27 21.61 8.10 -42.42
N SER A 28 22.59 8.92 -42.77
CA SER A 28 23.29 9.79 -41.81
C SER A 28 22.35 10.80 -41.15
N ARG A 29 21.39 11.34 -41.91
CA ARG A 29 20.37 12.26 -41.37
C ARG A 29 19.45 11.56 -40.37
N ARG A 30 19.09 10.29 -40.63
CA ARG A 30 18.24 9.51 -39.71
C ARG A 30 18.92 9.26 -38.38
N GLU A 31 20.20 8.90 -38.40
CA GLU A 31 20.98 8.52 -37.20
C GLU A 31 21.61 9.72 -36.46
N MET A 32 21.24 10.97 -36.79
CA MET A 32 21.82 12.16 -36.14
C MET A 32 21.61 12.23 -34.63
N LYS A 33 20.57 11.59 -34.10
CA LYS A 33 20.26 11.57 -32.65
C LYS A 33 21.11 10.58 -31.86
N GLY A 34 21.82 9.69 -32.54
CA GLY A 34 22.60 8.60 -31.95
C GLY A 34 22.55 7.36 -32.81
N VAL A 35 23.64 6.57 -32.79
CA VAL A 35 23.73 5.31 -33.51
C VAL A 35 23.11 4.19 -32.66
N HIS A 36 22.23 3.40 -33.25
CA HIS A 36 21.64 2.25 -32.58
C HIS A 36 22.61 1.06 -32.50
N TYR A 37 22.89 0.61 -31.29
CA TYR A 37 23.64 -0.61 -31.01
C TYR A 37 22.71 -1.78 -30.70
N ALA A 38 23.10 -2.98 -31.10
CA ALA A 38 22.40 -4.22 -30.78
C ALA A 38 23.40 -5.18 -30.17
N THR A 39 23.14 -5.58 -28.92
CA THR A 39 23.93 -6.57 -28.19
C THR A 39 23.06 -7.80 -27.91
N PRO A 40 23.37 -8.96 -28.50
CA PRO A 40 22.70 -10.22 -28.18
C PRO A 40 22.77 -10.54 -26.67
N VAL A 41 21.80 -11.31 -26.18
CA VAL A 41 21.70 -11.67 -24.75
C VAL A 41 22.90 -12.51 -24.28
N PHE A 42 23.42 -13.39 -25.14
CA PHE A 42 24.50 -14.33 -24.81
C PHE A 42 25.86 -13.96 -25.35
N ASP A 43 25.93 -12.94 -26.20
CA ASP A 43 27.16 -12.41 -26.80
C ASP A 43 27.18 -10.89 -26.59
N ALA A 44 27.34 -10.50 -25.33
CA ALA A 44 27.30 -9.11 -24.92
C ALA A 44 28.58 -8.38 -25.36
N ALA A 45 28.47 -7.07 -25.59
CA ALA A 45 29.64 -6.24 -25.87
C ALA A 45 30.64 -6.30 -24.71
N THR A 46 31.92 -6.51 -25.04
CA THR A 46 33.01 -6.52 -24.05
C THR A 46 33.39 -5.10 -23.63
N GLU A 47 34.02 -4.95 -22.47
CA GLU A 47 34.51 -3.64 -21.99
C GLU A 47 35.50 -3.01 -22.98
N GLU A 48 36.35 -3.82 -23.62
CA GLU A 48 37.29 -3.35 -24.65
C GLU A 48 36.54 -2.72 -25.84
N ASN A 49 35.45 -3.35 -26.30
CA ASN A 49 34.63 -2.80 -27.38
C ASN A 49 33.98 -1.46 -26.99
N ILE A 50 33.51 -1.33 -25.75
CA ILE A 50 32.93 -0.08 -25.24
C ILE A 50 34.00 1.01 -25.16
N GLY A 51 35.19 0.68 -24.64
CA GLY A 51 36.33 1.61 -24.57
C GLY A 51 36.81 2.09 -25.93
N GLU A 52 36.87 1.22 -26.94
CA GLU A 52 37.18 1.61 -28.33
C GLU A 52 36.15 2.57 -28.92
N MET A 53 34.86 2.35 -28.64
CA MET A 53 33.80 3.27 -29.08
C MET A 53 33.89 4.63 -28.39
N LEU A 54 34.21 4.67 -27.09
CA LEU A 54 34.45 5.92 -26.35
C LEU A 54 35.65 6.70 -26.90
N LYS A 55 36.74 6.01 -27.25
CA LYS A 55 37.91 6.62 -27.92
C LYS A 55 37.55 7.23 -29.26
N LEU A 56 36.68 6.59 -30.04
CA LEU A 56 36.26 7.07 -31.37
C LEU A 56 35.58 8.45 -31.28
N VAL A 57 34.85 8.71 -30.19
CA VAL A 57 34.20 9.99 -29.91
C VAL A 57 35.03 10.91 -28.99
N ASN A 58 36.30 10.59 -28.78
CA ASN A 58 37.26 11.36 -27.99
C ASN A 58 36.81 11.56 -26.52
N GLN A 59 36.19 10.52 -25.94
CA GLN A 59 35.82 10.45 -24.52
C GLN A 59 36.78 9.56 -23.75
N GLU A 60 36.83 9.72 -22.42
CA GLU A 60 37.61 8.83 -21.55
C GLU A 60 37.05 7.40 -21.60
N GLU A 61 37.93 6.40 -21.60
CA GLU A 61 37.56 4.97 -21.60
C GLU A 61 36.72 4.58 -20.39
N THR A 62 36.86 5.31 -19.28
CA THR A 62 36.11 5.11 -18.03
C THR A 62 34.66 5.57 -18.13
N GLY A 63 34.28 6.33 -19.18
CA GLY A 63 32.94 6.93 -19.30
C GLY A 63 32.64 7.99 -18.24
N GLN A 64 33.67 8.48 -17.54
CA GLN A 64 33.53 9.48 -16.48
C GLN A 64 33.88 10.88 -16.99
N VAL A 65 33.12 11.87 -16.54
CA VAL A 65 33.32 13.29 -16.91
C VAL A 65 33.26 14.17 -15.67
N GLN A 66 33.96 15.31 -15.72
CA GLN A 66 33.87 16.33 -14.68
C GLN A 66 32.54 17.07 -14.79
N LEU A 67 31.67 16.89 -13.80
CA LEU A 67 30.42 17.64 -13.68
C LEU A 67 30.63 18.92 -12.86
N TYR A 68 29.74 19.88 -13.08
CA TYR A 68 29.67 21.14 -12.34
C TYR A 68 28.30 21.27 -11.68
N ASP A 69 28.25 21.79 -10.46
CA ASP A 69 27.01 22.02 -9.76
C ASP A 69 26.22 23.18 -10.41
N GLY A 70 25.01 22.90 -10.87
CA GLY A 70 24.13 23.89 -11.51
C GLY A 70 23.62 24.99 -10.58
N ARG A 71 23.80 24.87 -9.25
CA ARG A 71 23.42 25.90 -8.28
C ARG A 71 24.56 26.89 -7.98
N THR A 72 25.79 26.40 -7.89
CA THR A 72 26.97 27.18 -7.44
C THR A 72 27.94 27.49 -8.57
N GLY A 73 28.07 26.61 -9.56
CA GLY A 73 29.04 26.70 -10.65
C GLY A 73 30.38 26.01 -10.36
N ASP A 74 30.57 25.48 -9.15
CA ASP A 74 31.81 24.80 -8.76
C ASP A 74 31.88 23.37 -9.32
N PRO A 75 33.08 22.85 -9.64
CA PRO A 75 33.26 21.45 -10.04
C PRO A 75 33.02 20.50 -8.86
N PHE A 76 32.41 19.34 -9.12
CA PHE A 76 32.35 18.25 -8.14
C PHE A 76 33.75 17.71 -7.84
N SER A 77 33.98 17.20 -6.62
CA SER A 77 35.29 16.70 -6.18
C SER A 77 35.78 15.48 -6.96
N GLU A 78 34.85 14.65 -7.46
CA GLU A 78 35.14 13.41 -8.18
C GLU A 78 34.44 13.42 -9.54
N LYS A 79 35.02 12.73 -10.52
CA LYS A 79 34.38 12.55 -11.84
C LYS A 79 33.17 11.63 -11.72
N VAL A 80 32.15 11.88 -12.53
CA VAL A 80 30.88 11.14 -12.49
C VAL A 80 30.67 10.42 -13.82
N THR A 81 30.22 9.16 -13.76
CA THR A 81 29.82 8.40 -14.95
C THR A 81 28.52 8.99 -15.51
N VAL A 82 28.57 9.47 -16.75
CA VAL A 82 27.42 10.07 -17.43
C VAL A 82 27.15 9.27 -18.70
N GLY A 83 25.89 8.89 -18.91
CA GLY A 83 25.50 8.12 -20.07
C GLY A 83 24.01 8.23 -20.37
N VAL A 84 23.62 7.68 -21.50
CA VAL A 84 22.22 7.61 -21.93
C VAL A 84 21.68 6.24 -21.55
N MET A 85 20.82 6.21 -20.53
CA MET A 85 20.10 5.00 -20.13
C MET A 85 18.67 5.03 -20.65
N TYR A 86 18.18 3.87 -21.08
CA TYR A 86 16.78 3.72 -21.46
C TYR A 86 15.93 3.51 -20.21
N ILE A 87 15.09 4.50 -19.87
CA ILE A 87 14.23 4.48 -18.68
C ILE A 87 12.80 4.17 -19.09
N LEU A 88 12.17 3.20 -18.41
CA LEU A 88 10.76 2.85 -18.57
C LEU A 88 9.92 3.43 -17.43
N LYS A 89 8.72 3.91 -17.76
CA LYS A 89 7.71 4.33 -16.78
C LYS A 89 6.74 3.17 -16.52
N LEU A 90 6.66 2.70 -15.28
CA LEU A 90 5.70 1.68 -14.86
C LEU A 90 4.30 2.29 -14.67
N ASN A 91 3.25 1.46 -14.79
CA ASN A 91 1.86 1.89 -14.65
C ASN A 91 1.42 2.16 -13.19
N HIS A 92 2.33 2.19 -12.23
CA HIS A 92 2.02 2.42 -10.82
C HIS A 92 1.88 3.92 -10.52
N LEU A 93 0.84 4.54 -11.08
CA LEU A 93 0.56 5.97 -10.89
C LEU A 93 0.11 6.26 -9.44
N VAL A 94 0.40 7.46 -8.96
CA VAL A 94 0.01 7.92 -7.62
C VAL A 94 -1.49 8.23 -7.57
N ASP A 95 -2.04 8.78 -8.66
CA ASP A 95 -3.46 9.13 -8.79
C ASP A 95 -4.37 7.91 -8.52
N ASP A 96 -3.93 6.72 -8.90
CA ASP A 96 -4.65 5.48 -8.65
C ASP A 96 -4.60 5.03 -7.18
N LYS A 97 -3.60 5.48 -6.41
CA LYS A 97 -3.40 5.08 -5.01
C LYS A 97 -4.01 6.04 -4.00
N ILE A 98 -4.16 7.32 -4.33
CA ILE A 98 -4.75 8.29 -3.40
C ILE A 98 -6.24 8.00 -3.25
N HIS A 99 -6.68 7.81 -2.00
CA HIS A 99 -8.06 7.62 -1.60
C HIS A 99 -8.24 8.08 -0.15
N ALA A 100 -9.35 8.75 0.13
CA ALA A 100 -9.72 9.19 1.47
C ALA A 100 -11.23 9.07 1.67
N ARG A 101 -11.64 8.84 2.91
CA ARG A 101 -13.04 8.64 3.29
C ARG A 101 -13.32 9.34 4.63
N SER A 102 -14.45 10.02 4.70
CA SER A 102 -15.07 10.47 5.96
C SER A 102 -16.27 9.59 6.31
N ILE A 103 -17.31 9.60 5.48
CA ILE A 103 -18.53 8.79 5.62
C ILE A 103 -18.78 8.07 4.28
N GLY A 104 -19.39 6.89 4.32
CA GLY A 104 -19.67 6.11 3.11
C GLY A 104 -20.59 4.92 3.39
N PRO A 105 -20.72 3.97 2.46
CA PRO A 105 -21.58 2.81 2.63
C PRO A 105 -21.05 1.83 3.69
N TYR A 106 -21.98 1.12 4.33
CA TYR A 106 -21.72 0.14 5.39
C TYR A 106 -22.31 -1.22 5.02
N SER A 107 -21.73 -2.28 5.59
CA SER A 107 -22.25 -3.64 5.47
C SER A 107 -23.61 -3.78 6.14
N LEU A 108 -24.53 -4.54 5.54
CA LEU A 108 -25.84 -4.78 6.13
C LEU A 108 -25.78 -5.67 7.38
N VAL A 109 -24.78 -6.57 7.46
CA VAL A 109 -24.69 -7.57 8.53
C VAL A 109 -24.00 -6.99 9.76
N THR A 110 -22.74 -6.58 9.61
CA THR A 110 -21.90 -6.12 10.73
C THR A 110 -21.91 -4.61 10.91
N GLN A 111 -22.61 -3.86 10.05
CA GLN A 111 -22.60 -2.40 10.06
C GLN A 111 -21.21 -1.75 9.90
N GLN A 112 -20.17 -2.50 9.53
CA GLN A 112 -18.81 -1.98 9.30
C GLN A 112 -18.66 -1.30 7.93
N PRO A 113 -17.74 -0.32 7.78
CA PRO A 113 -17.43 0.28 6.49
C PRO A 113 -17.02 -0.76 5.44
N LEU A 114 -17.50 -0.62 4.20
CA LEU A 114 -17.03 -1.48 3.10
C LEU A 114 -15.55 -1.28 2.80
N GLY A 115 -14.91 -2.26 2.18
CA GLY A 115 -13.50 -2.20 1.78
C GLY A 115 -13.29 -1.76 0.33
N GLY A 116 -12.13 -1.16 0.05
CA GLY A 116 -11.66 -0.88 -1.31
C GLY A 116 -12.07 0.47 -1.91
N LYS A 117 -11.17 1.06 -2.71
CA LYS A 117 -11.33 2.40 -3.32
C LYS A 117 -12.62 2.54 -4.14
N ALA A 118 -12.99 1.51 -4.90
CA ALA A 118 -14.14 1.54 -5.82
C ALA A 118 -15.50 1.68 -5.10
N GLN A 119 -15.60 1.24 -3.84
CA GLN A 119 -16.83 1.29 -3.05
C GLN A 119 -16.84 2.45 -2.06
N PHE A 120 -15.95 3.44 -2.24
CA PHE A 120 -15.64 4.44 -1.23
C PHE A 120 -15.34 3.78 0.13
N GLY A 121 -14.58 2.69 0.09
CA GLY A 121 -14.29 1.87 1.25
C GLY A 121 -13.39 2.56 2.28
N GLY A 122 -13.48 2.11 3.53
CA GLY A 122 -12.59 2.50 4.61
C GLY A 122 -11.28 1.72 4.55
N GLN A 123 -10.26 2.21 5.26
CA GLN A 123 -9.04 1.47 5.51
C GLN A 123 -9.29 0.46 6.63
N ARG A 124 -8.73 -0.75 6.48
CA ARG A 124 -8.76 -1.75 7.55
C ARG A 124 -7.80 -1.33 8.65
N LEU A 125 -8.32 -1.18 9.86
CA LEU A 125 -7.51 -1.22 11.08
C LEU A 125 -7.32 -2.69 11.46
N GLY A 126 -6.08 -3.17 11.40
CA GLY A 126 -5.70 -4.55 11.66
C GLY A 126 -5.34 -4.84 13.12
N GLU A 127 -5.25 -6.12 13.45
CA GLU A 127 -4.88 -6.61 14.78
C GLU A 127 -3.52 -6.07 15.25
N MET A 128 -2.53 -6.00 14.35
CA MET A 128 -1.20 -5.44 14.68
C MET A 128 -1.23 -3.95 15.03
N GLU A 129 -2.19 -3.20 14.47
CA GLU A 129 -2.35 -1.77 14.75
C GLU A 129 -3.07 -1.57 16.09
N VAL A 130 -4.00 -2.47 16.42
CA VAL A 130 -4.62 -2.54 17.75
C VAL A 130 -3.55 -2.83 18.82
N TRP A 131 -2.70 -3.84 18.62
CA TRP A 131 -1.60 -4.14 19.55
C TRP A 131 -0.67 -2.95 19.76
N ALA A 132 -0.38 -2.19 18.70
CA ALA A 132 0.43 -0.99 18.80
C ALA A 132 -0.25 0.06 19.71
N LEU A 133 -1.55 0.31 19.51
CA LEU A 133 -2.32 1.27 20.34
C LEU A 133 -2.43 0.82 21.80
N GLU A 134 -2.63 -0.47 22.04
CA GLU A 134 -2.65 -1.06 23.38
C GLU A 134 -1.30 -0.90 24.08
N ALA A 135 -0.19 -1.17 23.39
CA ALA A 135 1.16 -1.00 23.93
C ALA A 135 1.47 0.46 24.31
N TYR A 136 0.89 1.43 23.59
CA TYR A 136 0.96 2.85 23.94
C TYR A 136 0.03 3.24 25.10
N GLY A 137 -0.89 2.37 25.53
CA GLY A 137 -1.91 2.68 26.54
C GLY A 137 -2.98 3.65 26.05
N ALA A 138 -3.22 3.74 24.74
CA ALA A 138 -4.15 4.69 24.13
C ALA A 138 -5.62 4.20 24.17
N ALA A 139 -6.14 3.90 25.37
CA ALA A 139 -7.45 3.27 25.58
C ALA A 139 -8.62 4.05 24.95
N TYR A 140 -8.69 5.37 25.14
CA TYR A 140 -9.77 6.20 24.56
C TYR A 140 -9.73 6.23 23.04
N THR A 141 -8.53 6.30 22.44
CA THR A 141 -8.36 6.30 20.99
C THR A 141 -8.76 4.94 20.40
N LEU A 142 -8.37 3.85 21.06
CA LEU A 142 -8.74 2.50 20.66
C LEU A 142 -10.25 2.29 20.75
N GLN A 143 -10.87 2.72 21.86
CA GLN A 143 -12.32 2.66 22.05
C GLN A 143 -13.06 3.41 20.93
N GLU A 144 -12.63 4.63 20.60
CA GLU A 144 -13.22 5.43 19.51
C GLU A 144 -13.11 4.70 18.15
N PHE A 145 -11.96 4.10 17.85
CA PHE A 145 -11.76 3.37 16.61
C PHE A 145 -12.61 2.10 16.50
N LEU A 146 -12.73 1.33 17.58
CA LEU A 146 -13.44 0.05 17.58
C LEU A 146 -14.97 0.20 17.67
N THR A 147 -15.47 1.28 18.25
CA THR A 147 -16.92 1.49 18.45
C THR A 147 -17.46 2.54 17.47
N VAL A 148 -17.36 3.80 17.84
CA VAL A 148 -18.02 4.95 17.21
C VAL A 148 -17.52 5.22 15.79
N LYS A 149 -16.31 4.80 15.40
CA LYS A 149 -15.84 4.91 14.00
C LYS A 149 -16.11 3.67 13.15
N SER A 150 -16.47 2.54 13.76
CA SER A 150 -16.61 1.25 13.08
C SER A 150 -18.09 0.89 12.89
N ASP A 151 -18.75 0.32 13.90
CA ASP A 151 -20.02 -0.40 13.76
C ASP A 151 -21.13 0.04 14.74
N ASP A 152 -20.86 0.95 15.68
CA ASP A 152 -21.92 1.55 16.50
C ASP A 152 -22.79 2.50 15.66
N VAL A 153 -23.97 2.02 15.23
CA VAL A 153 -24.90 2.77 14.37
C VAL A 153 -25.38 4.06 15.04
N ASN A 154 -25.74 3.98 16.32
CA ASN A 154 -26.27 5.11 17.07
C ASN A 154 -25.15 6.07 17.47
N GLY A 155 -24.03 5.53 17.94
CA GLY A 155 -22.83 6.30 18.30
C GLY A 155 -22.29 7.12 17.14
N ARG A 156 -22.24 6.56 15.92
CA ARG A 156 -21.78 7.29 14.71
C ARG A 156 -22.61 8.54 14.43
N THR A 157 -23.94 8.41 14.49
CA THR A 157 -24.85 9.53 14.21
C THR A 157 -24.71 10.61 15.26
N ARG A 158 -24.69 10.21 16.55
CA ARG A 158 -24.49 11.14 17.68
C ARG A 158 -23.14 11.85 17.58
N MET A 159 -22.06 11.11 17.31
CA MET A 159 -20.72 11.69 17.15
C MET A 159 -20.66 12.71 16.03
N TYR A 160 -21.27 12.40 14.88
CA TYR A 160 -21.33 13.34 13.77
C TYR A 160 -22.08 14.62 14.15
N GLU A 161 -23.24 14.50 14.81
CA GLU A 161 -23.99 15.65 15.30
C GLU A 161 -23.22 16.46 16.33
N SER A 162 -22.56 15.82 17.29
CA SER A 162 -21.74 16.47 18.32
C SER A 162 -20.60 17.26 17.69
N ILE A 163 -19.91 16.70 16.69
CA ILE A 163 -18.84 17.40 15.95
C ILE A 163 -19.40 18.62 15.22
N VAL A 164 -20.58 18.52 14.60
CA VAL A 164 -21.23 19.63 13.88
C VAL A 164 -21.70 20.72 14.85
N LYS A 165 -22.19 20.34 16.04
CA LYS A 165 -22.66 21.26 17.09
C LYS A 165 -21.51 21.86 17.91
N GLY A 166 -20.31 21.29 17.84
CA GLY A 166 -19.16 21.69 18.66
C GLY A 166 -19.24 21.18 20.11
N GLU A 167 -20.02 20.12 20.35
CA GLU A 167 -20.15 19.46 21.65
C GLU A 167 -19.16 18.29 21.75
N HIS A 168 -18.62 18.05 22.94
CA HIS A 168 -17.60 17.03 23.19
C HIS A 168 -18.14 15.88 24.05
N VAL A 169 -19.18 15.21 23.54
CA VAL A 169 -19.80 14.05 24.22
C VAL A 169 -19.48 12.78 23.42
N LEU A 170 -18.81 11.83 24.08
CA LEU A 170 -18.49 10.50 23.54
C LEU A 170 -19.11 9.45 24.46
N GLU A 171 -20.18 8.84 24.01
CA GLU A 171 -20.84 7.73 24.68
C GLU A 171 -20.79 6.51 23.76
N PRO A 172 -19.83 5.58 23.96
CA PRO A 172 -19.69 4.41 23.13
C PRO A 172 -20.77 3.38 23.49
N GLY A 173 -21.46 2.85 22.48
CA GLY A 173 -22.37 1.73 22.63
C GLY A 173 -21.69 0.37 22.43
N LEU A 174 -22.50 -0.69 22.56
CA LEU A 174 -22.08 -2.05 22.22
C LEU A 174 -21.93 -2.18 20.67
N PRO A 175 -20.79 -2.69 20.17
CA PRO A 175 -20.59 -2.96 18.75
C PRO A 175 -21.64 -3.93 18.16
N GLU A 176 -22.15 -3.63 16.97
CA GLU A 176 -23.09 -4.55 16.29
C GLU A 176 -22.43 -5.87 15.90
N SER A 177 -21.12 -5.87 15.63
CA SER A 177 -20.39 -7.12 15.34
C SER A 177 -20.45 -8.10 16.52
N PHE A 178 -20.50 -7.60 17.75
CA PHE A 178 -20.63 -8.43 18.95
C PHE A 178 -22.06 -9.01 19.07
N ASN A 179 -23.08 -8.21 18.76
CA ASN A 179 -24.46 -8.70 18.69
C ASN A 179 -24.62 -9.81 17.65
N VAL A 180 -24.04 -9.63 16.46
CA VAL A 180 -24.04 -10.67 15.40
C VAL A 180 -23.38 -11.95 15.92
N MET A 181 -22.21 -11.84 16.57
CA MET A 181 -21.52 -12.99 17.16
C MET A 181 -22.38 -13.71 18.20
N MET A 182 -23.05 -13.00 19.11
CA MET A 182 -23.96 -13.63 20.09
C MET A 182 -25.10 -14.39 19.41
N ARG A 183 -25.70 -13.82 18.36
CA ARG A 183 -26.77 -14.48 17.59
C ARG A 183 -26.26 -15.72 16.86
N GLU A 184 -25.03 -15.69 16.34
CA GLU A 184 -24.39 -16.86 15.73
C GLU A 184 -24.16 -17.98 16.76
N LEU A 185 -23.69 -17.67 17.97
CA LEU A 185 -23.54 -18.65 19.05
C LEU A 185 -24.88 -19.24 19.50
N GLN A 186 -25.92 -18.41 19.64
CA GLN A 186 -27.27 -18.87 19.95
C GLN A 186 -27.84 -19.77 18.86
N SER A 187 -27.54 -19.51 17.58
CA SER A 187 -27.98 -20.36 16.47
C SER A 187 -27.38 -21.77 16.49
N LEU A 188 -26.25 -21.95 17.18
CA LEU A 188 -25.62 -23.25 17.41
C LEU A 188 -26.27 -24.03 18.56
N GLY A 189 -27.25 -23.47 19.25
CA GLY A 189 -27.91 -24.07 20.42
C GLY A 189 -27.18 -23.79 21.75
N LEU A 190 -26.26 -22.82 21.78
CA LEU A 190 -25.62 -22.36 23.02
C LEU A 190 -26.49 -21.28 23.67
N ASN A 191 -26.82 -21.44 24.95
CA ASN A 191 -27.47 -20.36 25.70
C ASN A 191 -26.40 -19.34 26.14
N VAL A 192 -26.37 -18.18 25.46
CA VAL A 192 -25.45 -17.09 25.75
C VAL A 192 -26.27 -15.84 26.04
N GLU A 193 -26.12 -15.30 27.24
CA GLU A 193 -26.78 -14.09 27.71
C GLU A 193 -25.75 -13.13 28.30
N LEU A 194 -26.01 -11.84 28.16
CA LEU A 194 -25.17 -10.79 28.72
C LEU A 194 -25.67 -10.50 30.13
N VAL A 195 -24.89 -10.93 31.13
CA VAL A 195 -25.20 -10.67 32.53
C VAL A 195 -24.49 -9.39 32.94
N GLU A 196 -25.27 -8.38 33.32
CA GLU A 196 -24.73 -7.21 34.00
C GLU A 196 -24.67 -7.55 35.50
N GLU A 197 -23.49 -7.49 36.10
CA GLU A 197 -23.39 -7.53 37.56
C GLU A 197 -23.97 -6.22 38.09
N SER A 198 -25.18 -6.29 38.64
CA SER A 198 -25.73 -5.20 39.43
C SER A 198 -24.89 -5.06 40.69
N ASP A 199 -24.18 -3.94 40.83
CA ASP A 199 -23.53 -3.55 42.08
C ASP A 199 -24.59 -3.41 43.19
N GLY A 200 -24.83 -4.50 43.93
CA GLY A 200 -25.48 -4.54 45.23
C GLY A 200 -27.00 -4.69 45.26
N GLU A 201 -27.47 -5.92 45.46
CA GLU A 201 -28.45 -6.26 46.51
C GLU A 201 -28.29 -7.75 46.83
N GLY A 202 -28.32 -8.06 48.14
CA GLY A 202 -27.82 -9.31 48.68
C GLY A 202 -28.64 -10.54 48.32
N ASP A 203 -27.96 -11.68 48.34
CA ASP A 203 -28.55 -13.02 48.38
C ASP A 203 -29.53 -13.13 49.57
N GLU A 204 -30.81 -12.85 49.32
CA GLU A 204 -31.91 -13.35 50.15
C GLU A 204 -32.98 -13.95 49.21
N ASP A 205 -33.15 -15.26 49.39
CA ASP A 205 -34.31 -16.08 49.04
C ASP A 205 -34.57 -16.39 47.55
N ASP A 206 -34.03 -17.54 47.11
CA ASP A 206 -34.74 -18.47 46.21
C ASP A 206 -34.44 -19.93 46.67
N GLU A 207 -34.85 -20.26 47.91
CA GLU A 207 -35.29 -21.63 48.20
C GLU A 207 -36.74 -21.76 47.71
N ASP A 208 -37.02 -22.88 47.03
CA ASP A 208 -38.31 -23.34 46.50
C ASP A 208 -38.75 -22.80 45.13
N LEU A 209 -38.34 -23.53 44.09
CA LEU A 209 -39.25 -24.15 43.11
C LEU A 209 -38.52 -25.29 42.38
N ILE A 210 -38.54 -26.47 43.00
CA ILE A 210 -38.37 -27.73 42.28
C ILE A 210 -39.63 -27.91 41.43
N ASP A 211 -39.53 -27.69 40.12
CA ASP A 211 -40.35 -28.43 39.17
C ASP A 211 -39.45 -29.39 38.40
N SER A 212 -39.77 -30.67 38.56
CA SER A 212 -39.07 -31.80 37.97
C SER A 212 -39.39 -31.90 36.48
N ASP A 213 -38.41 -31.70 35.61
CA ASP A 213 -37.99 -32.71 34.63
C ASP A 213 -36.91 -32.20 33.66
N ASP A 214 -35.97 -33.11 33.41
CA ASP A 214 -35.08 -33.24 32.25
C ASP A 214 -33.85 -32.33 32.02
N SER A 215 -32.72 -32.87 32.48
CA SER A 215 -31.50 -33.14 31.68
C SER A 215 -30.50 -31.98 31.41
N ASN A 216 -29.52 -31.91 32.30
CA ASN A 216 -28.07 -31.94 32.01
C ASN A 216 -27.55 -31.02 30.88
N ALA A 217 -27.04 -29.85 31.25
CA ALA A 217 -26.03 -29.12 30.47
C ALA A 217 -25.00 -28.47 31.42
N ASN A 218 -23.73 -28.79 31.21
CA ASN A 218 -22.60 -28.21 31.94
C ASN A 218 -22.51 -26.70 31.70
N THR A 219 -22.82 -25.91 32.72
CA THR A 219 -22.53 -24.47 32.77
C THR A 219 -21.04 -24.28 33.04
N THR A 220 -20.31 -23.64 32.13
CA THR A 220 -18.95 -23.15 32.39
C THR A 220 -18.98 -21.63 32.40
N THR A 221 -18.90 -21.06 33.59
CA THR A 221 -18.68 -19.64 33.84
C THR A 221 -17.26 -19.28 33.43
N ILE A 222 -17.12 -18.26 32.57
CA ILE A 222 -15.83 -17.65 32.26
C ILE A 222 -15.83 -16.29 32.95
N ALA A 223 -15.11 -16.19 34.06
CA ALA A 223 -14.86 -14.92 34.74
C ALA A 223 -13.96 -14.05 33.86
N GLY A 224 -14.46 -12.87 33.48
CA GLY A 224 -13.63 -11.82 32.88
C GLY A 224 -12.74 -11.21 33.95
N ALA A 225 -11.43 -11.43 33.85
CA ALA A 225 -10.46 -10.68 34.62
C ALA A 225 -10.33 -9.27 34.01
N ALA A 226 -10.59 -8.27 34.85
CA ALA A 226 -10.30 -6.86 34.61
C ALA A 226 -8.80 -6.58 34.41
#